data_AF-X0ULL2-F1
#
_entry.id   AF-X0ULL2-F1
#
_cell.length_a   1.000
_cell.length_b   1.000
_cell.length_c   1.000
_cell.angle_alpha   90.00
_cell.angle_beta   90.00
_cell.angle_gamma   90.00
#
_symmetry.space_group_name_H-M   'P 1'
#
loop_
_entity.id
_entity.type
_entity.pdbx_description
1 polymer ?
#
loop_
_entity_poly.entity_id
_entity_poly.type
_entity_poly.pdbx_seq_one_letter_code
_entity_poly.pdbx_strand_id
1 'polypeptide(L)'
;MPYYGCEDREHVIHNYDHNPGRVAFVTMLMMNDTYLPGIIMVGLQLKKLSPEIERVCMVTDDITEETIETISKVFIIKQVPYIRVREGYISDPTKSKIYSRSFTKLNFMNLTEYDKIIWIDADMIPLRNTSELIHYPSPSVPFLLG
;
A
#
# COMPACT_ATOMS: atom_id res chain seq x y z
N MET A 1 -0.16 -36.91 -17.70
CA MET A 1 -0.76 -35.60 -17.34
C MET A 1 -0.41 -34.64 -18.47
N PRO A 2 -1.37 -34.15 -19.26
CA PRO A 2 -1.05 -33.23 -20.33
C PRO A 2 -0.86 -31.81 -19.78
N TYR A 3 0.20 -31.17 -20.27
CA TYR A 3 0.48 -29.75 -20.11
C TYR A 3 -0.58 -28.94 -20.88
N TYR A 4 -1.24 -28.00 -20.22
CA TYR A 4 -2.08 -27.01 -20.89
C TYR A 4 -1.20 -25.85 -21.37
N GLY A 5 -1.13 -25.69 -22.69
CA GLY A 5 -0.46 -24.58 -23.36
C GLY A 5 -1.16 -23.26 -23.12
N CYS A 6 -0.37 -22.19 -23.24
CA CYS A 6 -0.82 -20.81 -23.27
C CYS A 6 -1.60 -20.58 -24.57
N GLU A 7 -2.92 -20.77 -24.51
CA GLU A 7 -3.83 -20.18 -25.48
C GLU A 7 -4.44 -18.93 -24.86
N ASP A 8 -4.47 -17.87 -25.67
CA ASP A 8 -4.96 -16.53 -25.37
C ASP A 8 -6.29 -16.57 -24.61
N ARG A 9 -6.22 -16.49 -23.28
CA ARG A 9 -7.39 -16.15 -22.49
C ARG A 9 -7.59 -14.67 -22.66
N GLU A 10 -8.54 -14.30 -23.52
CA GLU A 10 -9.30 -13.07 -23.35
C GLU A 10 -9.73 -13.04 -21.88
N HIS A 11 -8.99 -12.29 -21.07
CA HIS A 11 -9.44 -11.94 -19.74
C HIS A 11 -10.75 -11.22 -19.97
N VAL A 12 -11.86 -11.84 -19.57
CA VAL A 12 -13.17 -11.21 -19.53
C VAL A 12 -13.05 -10.10 -18.50
N ILE A 13 -12.56 -8.94 -18.95
CA ILE A 13 -12.72 -7.67 -18.29
C ILE A 13 -14.22 -7.42 -18.34
N HIS A 14 -14.91 -7.82 -17.26
CA HIS A 14 -16.20 -7.22 -16.97
C HIS A 14 -15.96 -5.71 -16.99
N ASN A 15 -16.56 -5.01 -17.95
CA ASN A 15 -16.55 -3.55 -18.06
C ASN A 15 -17.23 -2.98 -16.81
N TYR A 16 -16.48 -2.91 -15.71
CA TYR A 16 -16.83 -2.05 -14.60
C TYR A 16 -16.46 -0.65 -15.05
N ASP A 17 -17.44 0.06 -15.62
CA ASP A 17 -17.44 1.53 -15.79
C ASP A 17 -17.46 2.22 -14.42
N HIS A 18 -16.50 1.88 -13.57
CA HIS A 18 -16.31 2.48 -12.29
C HIS A 18 -15.16 3.46 -12.44
N ASN A 19 -15.48 4.73 -12.68
CA ASN A 19 -14.56 5.81 -12.37
C ASN A 19 -14.47 5.84 -10.84
N PRO A 20 -13.39 5.33 -10.22
CA PRO A 20 -13.37 5.00 -8.80
C PRO A 20 -13.11 6.25 -7.94
N GLY A 21 -13.71 7.38 -8.31
CA GLY A 21 -13.55 8.66 -7.64
C GLY A 21 -12.09 9.02 -7.37
N ARG A 22 -11.79 9.42 -6.15
CA ARG A 22 -10.43 9.77 -5.74
C ARG A 22 -9.67 8.51 -5.34
N VAL A 23 -8.51 8.30 -5.95
CA VAL A 23 -7.67 7.11 -5.73
C VAL A 23 -6.30 7.49 -5.19
N ALA A 24 -5.77 6.68 -4.28
CA ALA A 24 -4.39 6.78 -3.84
C ALA A 24 -3.65 5.44 -3.81
N PHE A 25 -2.37 5.49 -4.15
CA PHE A 25 -1.40 4.51 -3.67
C PHE A 25 -1.04 4.83 -2.23
N VAL A 26 -1.17 3.86 -1.34
CA VAL A 26 -0.89 4.03 0.10
C VAL A 26 0.23 3.11 0.51
N THR A 27 1.24 3.67 1.17
CA THR A 27 2.30 2.94 1.86
C THR A 27 2.42 3.41 3.31
N MET A 28 3.30 2.81 4.10
CA MET A 28 3.48 3.17 5.50
C MET A 28 4.93 3.02 5.96
N LEU A 29 5.41 4.02 6.70
CA LEU A 29 6.64 3.94 7.49
C LEU A 29 6.27 3.96 8.98
N MET A 30 6.83 3.05 9.76
CA MET A 30 6.63 2.99 11.21
C MET A 30 7.90 2.54 11.93
N MET A 31 7.94 2.75 13.25
CA MET A 31 9.02 2.35 14.17
C MET A 31 10.30 3.16 14.09
N ASN A 32 10.87 3.28 12.89
CA ASN A 32 12.12 3.98 12.65
C ASN A 32 12.33 4.24 11.16
N ASP A 33 13.45 4.89 10.84
CA ASP A 33 13.75 5.37 9.51
C ASP A 33 14.43 4.30 8.61
N THR A 34 14.60 3.06 9.08
CA THR A 34 15.32 1.99 8.34
C THR A 34 14.70 1.69 6.98
N TYR A 35 13.39 1.84 6.85
CA TYR A 35 12.66 1.59 5.59
C TYR A 35 12.49 2.86 4.73
N LEU A 36 13.05 4.00 5.13
CA LEU A 36 12.99 5.23 4.35
C LEU A 36 13.48 5.05 2.90
N PRO A 37 14.60 4.35 2.62
CA PRO A 37 15.02 4.13 1.23
C PRO A 37 13.96 3.40 0.39
N GLY A 38 13.28 2.41 0.98
CA GLY A 38 12.19 1.67 0.33
C GLY A 38 10.99 2.57 0.01
N ILE A 39 10.58 3.40 0.99
CA ILE A 39 9.51 4.40 0.80
C ILE A 39 9.84 5.34 -0.35
N ILE A 40 11.04 5.94 -0.36
CA ILE A 40 11.44 6.87 -1.42
C ILE A 40 11.48 6.16 -2.78
N MET A 41 12.01 4.95 -2.86
CA MET A 41 12.06 4.17 -4.10
C MET A 41 10.66 3.88 -4.64
N VAL A 42 9.72 3.43 -3.80
CA VAL A 42 8.31 3.24 -4.17
C VAL A 42 7.71 4.54 -4.69
N GLY A 43 7.88 5.64 -3.96
CA GLY A 43 7.31 6.94 -4.33
C GLY A 43 7.80 7.45 -5.67
N LEU A 44 9.12 7.33 -5.92
CA LEU A 44 9.72 7.72 -7.20
C LEU A 44 9.25 6.84 -8.36
N GLN A 45 9.15 5.51 -8.16
CA GLN A 45 8.64 4.62 -9.20
C GLN A 45 7.17 4.89 -9.51
N LEU A 46 6.31 5.06 -8.50
CA LEU A 46 4.91 5.40 -8.70
C LEU A 46 4.74 6.75 -9.39
N LYS A 47 5.52 7.76 -9.00
CA LYS A 47 5.50 9.08 -9.67
C LYS A 47 5.88 8.97 -11.15
N LYS A 48 6.82 8.08 -11.49
CA LYS A 48 7.24 7.84 -12.88
C LYS A 48 6.19 7.05 -13.67
N LEU A 49 5.64 5.99 -13.09
CA LEU A 49 4.84 4.99 -13.80
C LEU A 49 3.34 5.31 -13.80
N SER A 50 2.85 6.02 -12.79
CA SER A 50 1.44 6.36 -12.60
C SER A 50 1.30 7.77 -11.99
N PRO A 51 1.77 8.82 -12.69
CA PRO A 51 1.88 10.18 -12.15
C PRO A 51 0.56 10.78 -11.68
N GLU A 52 -0.55 10.44 -12.35
CA GLU A 52 -1.90 10.97 -12.13
C GLU A 52 -2.56 10.48 -10.83
N ILE A 53 -2.07 9.39 -10.23
CA ILE A 53 -2.63 8.84 -9.00
C ILE A 53 -1.88 9.43 -7.80
N GLU A 54 -2.64 9.89 -6.80
CA GLU A 54 -2.07 10.40 -5.56
C GLU A 54 -1.27 9.32 -4.84
N ARG A 55 -0.24 9.76 -4.12
CA ARG A 55 0.65 8.89 -3.35
C ARG A 55 0.60 9.35 -1.91
N VAL A 56 0.19 8.47 -1.01
CA VAL A 56 0.08 8.74 0.42
C VAL A 56 1.05 7.84 1.19
N CYS A 57 1.78 8.42 2.12
CA CYS A 57 2.59 7.68 3.08
C CYS A 57 2.00 7.91 4.48
N MET A 58 1.54 6.84 5.11
CA MET A 58 1.17 6.87 6.51
C MET A 58 2.43 6.78 7.38
N VAL A 59 2.53 7.63 8.40
CA VAL A 59 3.67 7.66 9.32
C VAL A 59 3.18 7.60 10.75
N THR A 60 3.86 6.84 11.61
CA THR A 60 3.61 6.84 13.05
C THR A 60 4.41 7.96 13.74
N ASP A 61 4.01 8.32 14.97
CA ASP A 61 4.57 9.47 15.72
C ASP A 61 6.06 9.36 16.09
N ASP A 62 6.65 8.18 15.91
CA ASP A 62 8.07 7.89 16.17
C ASP A 62 8.97 8.09 14.95
N ILE A 63 8.42 8.55 13.81
CA ILE A 63 9.21 8.94 12.64
C ILE A 63 9.71 10.38 12.81
N THR A 64 10.99 10.59 12.50
CA THR A 64 11.63 11.91 12.68
C THR A 64 11.09 12.96 11.72
N GLU A 65 11.10 14.23 12.13
CA GLU A 65 10.66 15.34 11.27
C GLU A 65 11.48 15.44 9.97
N GLU A 66 12.80 15.20 10.04
CA GLU A 66 13.70 15.16 8.88
C GLU A 66 13.28 14.07 7.87
N THR A 67 12.91 12.89 8.38
CA THR A 67 12.39 11.80 7.56
C THR A 67 11.03 12.17 6.95
N ILE A 68 10.13 12.78 7.72
CA ILE A 68 8.83 13.27 7.22
C ILE A 68 9.04 14.30 6.10
N GLU A 69 9.96 15.26 6.27
CA GLU A 69 10.29 16.26 5.24
C GLU A 69 10.84 15.59 3.97
N THR A 70 11.64 14.55 4.13
CA THR A 70 12.19 13.79 2.99
C THR A 70 11.09 13.05 2.23
N ILE A 71 10.16 12.41 2.95
CA ILE A 71 9.03 11.69 2.35
C ILE A 71 8.04 12.66 1.69
N SER A 72 7.83 13.86 2.24
CA SER A 72 6.86 14.84 1.72
C SER A 72 7.19 15.33 0.30
N LYS A 73 8.44 15.16 -0.14
CA LYS A 73 8.90 15.47 -1.51
C LYS A 73 8.28 14.54 -2.57
N VAL A 74 7.78 13.37 -2.16
CA VAL A 74 7.25 12.33 -3.07
C VAL A 74 5.85 11.82 -2.69
N PHE A 75 5.44 11.94 -1.42
CA PHE A 75 4.12 11.54 -0.91
C PHE A 75 3.41 12.66 -0.16
N ILE A 76 2.08 12.59 -0.14
CA ILE A 76 1.25 13.24 0.86
C ILE A 76 1.41 12.47 2.17
N ILE A 77 1.69 13.18 3.27
CA ILE A 77 1.89 12.56 4.58
C ILE A 77 0.57 12.45 5.35
N LYS A 78 0.34 11.29 5.97
CA LYS A 78 -0.76 11.07 6.92
C LYS A 78 -0.21 10.50 8.23
N GLN A 79 -0.26 11.29 9.29
CA GLN A 79 0.15 10.81 10.61
C GLN A 79 -0.94 9.89 11.19
N VAL A 80 -0.57 8.71 11.67
CA VAL A 80 -1.50 7.69 12.17
C VAL A 80 -1.03 7.08 13.49
N PRO A 81 -1.94 6.77 14.43
CA PRO A 81 -1.56 6.16 15.69
C PRO A 81 -1.25 4.67 15.53
N TYR A 82 -0.44 4.14 16.45
CA TYR A 82 -0.29 2.70 16.60
C TYR A 82 -1.60 2.03 17.00
N ILE A 83 -1.98 0.96 16.29
CA ILE A 83 -3.07 0.07 16.72
C ILE A 83 -2.46 -1.03 17.58
N ARG A 84 -2.71 -0.98 18.89
CA ARG A 84 -2.13 -1.91 19.86
C ARG A 84 -3.09 -3.06 20.16
N VAL A 85 -2.57 -4.28 20.13
CA VAL A 85 -3.28 -5.44 20.67
C VAL A 85 -3.41 -5.26 22.18
N ARG A 86 -4.63 -5.41 22.70
CA ARG A 86 -4.91 -5.32 24.13
C ARG A 86 -4.10 -6.37 24.90
N GLU A 87 -3.54 -5.97 26.03
CA GLU A 87 -2.82 -6.88 26.94
C GLU A 87 -3.70 -8.08 27.31
N GLY A 88 -3.08 -9.27 27.33
CA GLY A 88 -3.76 -10.52 27.64
C GLY A 88 -4.55 -11.15 26.49
N TYR A 89 -4.82 -10.43 25.38
CA TYR A 89 -5.51 -11.01 24.23
C TYR A 89 -4.62 -11.98 23.44
N ILE A 90 -3.32 -11.70 23.42
CA ILE A 90 -2.28 -12.58 22.86
C ILE A 90 -1.24 -12.77 23.94
N SER A 91 -1.10 -14.02 24.40
CA SER A 91 -0.22 -14.37 25.52
C SER A 91 1.26 -14.21 25.20
N ASP A 92 1.63 -14.40 23.93
CA ASP A 92 3.00 -14.22 23.44
C ASP A 92 3.27 -12.73 23.16
N PRO A 93 4.18 -12.06 23.91
CA PRO A 93 4.46 -10.65 23.74
C PRO A 93 5.07 -10.31 22.37
N THR A 94 5.82 -11.23 21.77
CA THR A 94 6.44 -11.06 20.45
C THR A 94 5.35 -11.06 19.39
N LYS A 95 4.42 -12.03 19.45
CA LYS A 95 3.26 -12.06 18.55
C LYS A 95 2.38 -10.83 18.73
N SER A 96 2.12 -10.42 19.96
CA SER A 96 1.34 -9.20 20.24
C SER A 96 1.94 -7.96 19.56
N LYS A 97 3.27 -7.80 19.59
CA LYS A 97 3.98 -6.73 18.87
C LYS A 97 3.84 -6.86 17.35
N ILE A 98 4.01 -8.07 16.80
CA ILE A 98 3.88 -8.32 15.35
C ILE A 98 2.47 -7.98 14.88
N TYR A 99 1.44 -8.45 15.58
CA TYR A 99 0.05 -8.15 15.21
C TYR A 99 -0.28 -6.67 15.37
N SER A 100 0.24 -5.99 16.40
CA SER A 100 0.06 -4.55 16.52
C SER A 100 0.63 -3.81 15.29
N ARG A 101 1.81 -4.21 14.81
CA ARG A 101 2.40 -3.67 13.57
C ARG A 101 1.53 -3.93 12.34
N SER A 102 1.02 -5.16 12.19
CA SER A 102 0.11 -5.52 11.10
C SER A 102 -1.20 -4.75 11.17
N PHE A 103 -1.75 -4.55 12.37
CA PHE A 103 -3.00 -3.83 12.57
C PHE A 103 -2.84 -2.33 12.37
N THR A 104 -1.70 -1.71 12.72
CA THR A 104 -1.44 -0.30 12.44
C THR A 104 -1.59 0.03 10.95
N LYS A 105 -1.28 -0.91 10.04
CA LYS A 105 -1.52 -0.74 8.60
C LYS A 105 -3.00 -0.47 8.29
N LEU A 106 -3.94 -1.03 9.05
CA LEU A 106 -5.38 -0.86 8.83
C LEU A 106 -5.87 0.58 9.04
N ASN A 107 -5.04 1.49 9.54
CA ASN A 107 -5.37 2.92 9.54
C ASN A 107 -5.68 3.47 8.13
N PHE A 108 -5.27 2.79 7.05
CA PHE A 108 -5.68 3.18 5.69
C PHE A 108 -7.21 3.21 5.52
N MET A 109 -7.95 2.40 6.30
CA MET A 109 -9.42 2.37 6.28
C MET A 109 -10.05 3.70 6.74
N ASN A 110 -9.28 4.54 7.45
CA ASN A 110 -9.73 5.85 7.90
C ASN A 110 -9.47 6.95 6.86
N LEU A 111 -8.81 6.65 5.73
CA LEU A 111 -8.56 7.60 4.64
C LEU A 111 -9.80 7.74 3.76
N THR A 112 -10.90 8.17 4.38
CA THR A 112 -12.25 8.25 3.79
C THR A 112 -12.40 9.30 2.68
N GLU A 113 -11.38 10.13 2.46
CA GLU A 113 -11.32 11.02 1.30
C GLU A 113 -11.00 10.29 -0.02
N TYR A 114 -10.63 9.01 0.04
CA TYR A 114 -10.38 8.17 -1.13
C TYR A 114 -11.45 7.10 -1.25
N ASP A 115 -12.01 6.98 -2.45
CA ASP A 115 -12.99 5.95 -2.81
C ASP A 115 -12.29 4.61 -3.09
N LYS A 116 -11.00 4.64 -3.47
CA LYS A 116 -10.17 3.45 -3.67
C LYS A 116 -8.74 3.64 -3.21
N ILE A 117 -8.22 2.61 -2.54
CA ILE A 117 -6.84 2.54 -2.06
C ILE A 117 -6.15 1.35 -2.72
N ILE A 118 -4.95 1.60 -3.24
CA ILE A 118 -4.02 0.55 -3.65
C ILE A 118 -2.89 0.51 -2.63
N TRP A 119 -2.89 -0.52 -1.78
CA TRP A 119 -1.84 -0.70 -0.79
C TRP A 119 -0.55 -1.21 -1.45
N ILE A 120 0.59 -0.60 -1.08
CA ILE A 120 1.92 -1.06 -1.47
C ILE A 120 2.87 -1.02 -0.27
N ASP A 121 3.46 -2.17 0.05
CA ASP A 121 4.45 -2.24 1.12
C ASP A 121 5.76 -1.55 0.71
N ALA A 122 6.50 -1.03 1.71
CA ALA A 122 7.75 -0.29 1.49
C ALA A 122 8.90 -1.17 0.93
N ASP A 123 8.74 -2.49 0.95
CA ASP A 123 9.67 -3.48 0.40
C ASP A 123 9.28 -3.97 -1.01
N MET A 124 8.27 -3.33 -1.64
CA MET A 124 7.88 -3.57 -3.02
C MET A 124 8.49 -2.53 -3.96
N ILE A 125 8.61 -2.87 -5.25
CA ILE A 125 9.04 -1.92 -6.29
C ILE A 125 8.14 -2.10 -7.52
N PRO A 126 7.29 -1.13 -7.87
CA PRO A 126 6.53 -1.15 -9.11
C PRO A 126 7.49 -1.14 -10.31
N LEU A 127 7.37 -2.14 -11.18
CA LEU A 127 8.20 -2.27 -12.40
C LEU A 127 7.47 -1.82 -13.67
N ARG A 128 6.13 -1.70 -13.61
CA ARG A 128 5.26 -1.31 -14.72
C ARG A 128 4.17 -0.38 -14.20
N ASN A 129 3.48 0.29 -15.11
CA ASN A 129 2.33 1.11 -14.77
C ASN A 129 1.25 0.23 -14.09
N THR A 130 0.88 0.60 -12.86
CA THR A 130 -0.10 -0.13 -12.03
C THR A 130 -1.43 0.61 -11.94
N SER A 131 -1.65 1.64 -12.76
CA SER A 131 -2.91 2.40 -12.77
C SER A 131 -4.12 1.56 -13.16
N GLU A 132 -3.96 0.48 -13.90
CA GLU A 132 -5.08 -0.44 -14.22
C GLU A 132 -5.71 -1.10 -12.98
N LEU A 133 -4.96 -1.19 -11.87
CA LEU A 133 -5.45 -1.77 -10.62
C LEU A 133 -6.67 -1.03 -10.07
N ILE A 134 -6.90 0.22 -10.49
CA ILE A 134 -8.06 1.01 -10.07
C ILE A 134 -9.39 0.41 -10.56
N HIS A 135 -9.38 -0.41 -11.60
CA HIS A 135 -10.60 -0.97 -12.19
C HIS A 135 -11.02 -2.30 -11.55
N TYR A 136 -10.15 -2.91 -10.73
CA TYR A 136 -10.46 -4.18 -10.08
C TYR A 136 -11.36 -3.99 -8.84
N PRO A 137 -12.27 -4.93 -8.55
CA PRO A 137 -13.12 -4.88 -7.37
C PRO A 137 -12.29 -5.08 -6.09
N SER A 138 -12.64 -4.37 -5.02
CA SER A 138 -11.99 -4.55 -3.72
C SER A 138 -12.69 -5.68 -2.94
N PRO A 139 -11.95 -6.58 -2.26
CA PRO A 139 -10.49 -6.71 -2.26
C PRO A 139 -9.96 -7.47 -3.49
N SER A 140 -8.86 -6.99 -4.06
CA SER A 140 -8.13 -7.65 -5.15
C SER A 140 -6.63 -7.62 -4.90
N VAL A 141 -5.92 -8.64 -5.38
CA VAL A 141 -4.45 -8.68 -5.39
C VAL A 141 -3.98 -9.11 -6.79
N PRO A 142 -2.96 -8.45 -7.37
CA PRO A 142 -2.36 -8.92 -8.61
C PRO A 142 -1.68 -10.27 -8.35
N PHE A 143 -2.08 -11.29 -9.11
CA PHE A 143 -1.44 -12.60 -9.07
C PHE A 143 -0.48 -12.70 -10.26
N LEU A 144 0.83 -12.70 -9.98
CA LEU A 144 1.84 -12.95 -11.00
C LEU A 144 1.87 -14.47 -11.26
N LEU A 145 1.27 -14.90 -12.36
CA LEU A 145 1.57 -16.21 -12.94
C LEU A 145 2.99 -16.12 -13.50
N GLY A 146 3.92 -16.83 -12.86
CA GLY A 146 5.26 -17.08 -13.40
C GLY A 146 5.24 -18.17 -14.46
#